data_AF-R0KZ99-F1
#
_entry.id   AF-R0KZ99-F1
#
_cell.length_a   1.000
_cell.length_b   1.000
_cell.length_c   1.000
_cell.angle_alpha   90.00
_cell.angle_beta   90.00
_cell.angle_gamma   90.00
#
_symmetry.space_group_name_H-M   'P 1'
#
loop_
_entity.id
_entity.type
_entity.pdbx_description
1 polymer ?
#
loop_
_entity_poly.entity_id
_entity_poly.type
_entity_poly.pdbx_seq_one_letter_code
_entity_poly.pdbx_strand_id
1 'polypeptide(L)'
;MGSFSLPQFMHLLPGNIFKLFCIKPEFNINKNELKKKYFELCKINHPDKNTVNSIDLKDLNLAYKILNNDYSRARLLNTKIEEQDPNFLILVLDLEDQIENIKILKEVKEIKNVILKRIEECKKNYKEPKYLSKWVYYERLLKKVDDKEIEIEIREGRG
;
A
#
# COMPACT_ATOMS: atom_id res chain seq x y z
N MET A 1 0.49 13.13 16.54
CA MET A 1 0.84 11.69 16.42
C MET A 1 -0.40 10.94 15.96
N GLY A 2 -0.51 10.66 14.65
CA GLY A 2 -1.66 9.94 14.11
C GLY A 2 -1.44 8.44 14.27
N SER A 3 -2.18 7.80 15.17
CA SER A 3 -2.27 6.35 15.25
C SER A 3 -2.86 5.83 13.94
N PHE A 4 -2.07 5.09 13.16
CA PHE A 4 -2.62 4.25 12.09
C PHE A 4 -3.35 3.08 12.74
N SER A 5 -4.59 3.31 13.18
CA SER A 5 -5.49 2.24 13.52
C SER A 5 -5.75 1.44 12.24
N LEU A 6 -5.38 0.16 12.25
CA LEU A 6 -5.97 -0.81 11.33
C LEU A 6 -7.49 -0.59 11.35
N PRO A 7 -8.16 -0.43 10.19
CA PRO A 7 -9.60 -0.23 10.16
C PRO A 7 -10.30 -1.33 10.97
N GLN A 8 -11.18 -0.90 11.86
CA GLN A 8 -11.88 -1.72 12.84
C GLN A 8 -12.89 -2.65 12.14
N PHE A 9 -12.42 -3.74 11.51
CA PHE A 9 -13.25 -4.74 10.84
C PHE A 9 -12.79 -6.15 11.24
N MET A 10 -13.21 -6.57 12.44
CA MET A 10 -12.74 -7.80 13.13
C MET A 10 -13.20 -9.14 12.51
N HIS A 11 -13.85 -9.19 11.35
CA HIS A 11 -14.32 -10.45 10.75
C HIS A 11 -13.41 -11.01 9.63
N LEU A 12 -12.55 -10.17 9.04
CA LEU A 12 -11.60 -10.58 8.01
C LEU A 12 -10.26 -10.97 8.63
N LEU A 13 -10.21 -12.13 9.30
CA LEU A 13 -8.94 -12.71 9.71
C LEU A 13 -8.01 -12.87 8.48
N PRO A 14 -6.68 -12.78 8.61
CA PRO A 14 -5.75 -12.87 7.49
C PRO A 14 -5.96 -14.10 6.59
N GLY A 15 -6.26 -15.25 7.21
CA GLY A 15 -6.61 -16.47 6.47
C GLY A 15 -7.92 -16.38 5.71
N ASN A 16 -8.88 -15.57 6.15
CA ASN A 16 -10.19 -15.41 5.51
C ASN A 16 -10.09 -14.59 4.22
N ILE A 17 -9.17 -13.63 4.13
CA ILE A 17 -8.99 -12.78 2.94
C ILE A 17 -8.48 -13.58 1.74
N PHE A 18 -7.45 -14.41 1.91
CA PHE A 18 -6.93 -15.27 0.84
C PHE A 18 -7.95 -16.36 0.44
N LYS A 19 -8.63 -16.95 1.43
CA LYS A 19 -9.69 -17.94 1.20
C LYS A 19 -10.86 -17.38 0.41
N LEU A 20 -11.23 -16.11 0.61
CA LEU A 20 -12.34 -15.47 -0.12
C LEU A 20 -12.16 -15.55 -1.64
N PHE A 21 -10.92 -15.42 -2.11
CA PHE A 21 -10.58 -15.54 -3.52
C PHE A 21 -10.02 -16.92 -3.88
N CYS A 22 -10.04 -17.91 -2.99
CA CYS A 22 -9.41 -19.22 -3.23
C CYS A 22 -7.96 -19.07 -3.75
N ILE A 23 -7.17 -18.15 -3.19
CA ILE A 23 -5.76 -17.91 -3.53
C ILE A 23 -4.90 -18.41 -2.36
N LYS A 24 -3.70 -18.91 -2.65
CA LYS A 24 -2.76 -19.34 -1.61
C LYS A 24 -2.25 -18.12 -0.81
N PRO A 25 -2.06 -18.23 0.52
CA PRO A 25 -1.46 -17.15 1.32
C PRO A 25 0.02 -16.93 0.98
N GLU A 26 0.30 -16.12 -0.03
CA GLU A 26 1.64 -15.81 -0.49
C GLU A 26 1.80 -14.33 -0.85
N PHE A 27 3.03 -13.83 -0.78
CA PHE A 27 3.31 -12.43 -1.12
C PHE A 27 3.29 -12.18 -2.62
N ASN A 28 3.73 -13.13 -3.43
CA ASN A 28 3.72 -12.97 -4.88
C ASN A 28 2.50 -13.68 -5.47
N ILE A 29 1.37 -12.98 -5.56
CA ILE A 29 0.13 -13.51 -6.12
C ILE A 29 -0.04 -13.12 -7.59
N ASN A 30 -0.81 -13.92 -8.33
CA ASN A 30 -1.24 -13.55 -9.68
C ASN A 30 -2.35 -12.48 -9.61
N LYS A 31 -2.00 -11.21 -9.88
CA LYS A 31 -2.95 -10.09 -9.85
C LYS A 31 -4.07 -10.20 -10.90
N ASN A 32 -3.81 -10.85 -12.04
CA ASN A 32 -4.83 -11.08 -13.07
C ASN A 32 -5.88 -12.09 -12.59
N GLU A 33 -5.43 -13.16 -11.91
CA GLU A 33 -6.32 -14.14 -11.30
C GLU A 33 -7.15 -13.50 -10.18
N LEU A 34 -6.52 -12.72 -9.30
CA LEU A 34 -7.22 -11.96 -8.25
C LEU A 34 -8.32 -11.08 -8.85
N LYS A 35 -7.99 -10.31 -9.89
CA LYS A 35 -8.93 -9.44 -10.59
C LYS A 35 -10.10 -10.22 -11.19
N LYS A 36 -9.83 -11.35 -11.86
CA LYS A 36 -10.87 -12.22 -12.43
C LYS A 36 -11.85 -12.70 -11.36
N LYS A 37 -11.33 -13.26 -10.26
CA LYS A 37 -12.15 -13.79 -9.16
C LYS A 37 -12.94 -12.70 -8.45
N TYR A 38 -12.37 -11.52 -8.27
CA TYR A 38 -13.08 -10.36 -7.75
C TYR A 38 -14.30 -10.00 -8.59
N PHE A 39 -14.17 -9.90 -9.92
CA PHE A 39 -15.30 -9.59 -10.79
C PHE A 39 -16.36 -10.71 -10.82
N GLU A 40 -15.97 -11.97 -10.75
CA GLU A 40 -16.90 -13.10 -10.63
C GLU A 40 -17.74 -12.98 -9.35
N LEU A 41 -17.09 -12.69 -8.22
CA LEU A 41 -17.77 -12.49 -6.93
C LEU A 41 -18.66 -11.25 -6.94
N CYS A 42 -18.24 -10.12 -7.54
CA CYS A 42 -19.10 -8.93 -7.68
C CYS A 42 -20.36 -9.23 -8.50
N LYS A 43 -20.25 -10.03 -9.57
CA LYS A 43 -21.40 -10.40 -10.41
C LYS A 43 -22.39 -11.29 -9.66
N ILE A 44 -21.93 -12.12 -8.74
CA ILE A 44 -22.79 -13.00 -7.94
C ILE A 44 -23.46 -12.21 -6.82
N ASN A 45 -22.72 -11.34 -6.14
CA ASN A 45 -23.15 -10.61 -4.95
C ASN A 45 -23.66 -9.19 -5.23
N HIS A 46 -24.05 -8.88 -6.47
CA HIS A 46 -24.60 -7.57 -6.84
C HIS A 46 -25.90 -7.31 -6.05
N PRO A 47 -26.17 -6.09 -5.55
CA PRO A 47 -27.38 -5.80 -4.77
C PRO A 47 -28.68 -6.12 -5.50
N ASP A 48 -28.67 -6.07 -6.84
CA ASP A 48 -29.83 -6.43 -7.66
C ASP A 48 -30.12 -7.95 -7.70
N LYS A 49 -29.25 -8.78 -7.11
CA LYS A 49 -29.41 -10.25 -7.05
C LYS A 49 -29.73 -10.67 -5.61
N ASN A 50 -30.94 -11.19 -5.41
CA ASN A 50 -31.36 -11.80 -4.15
C ASN A 50 -30.63 -13.15 -3.94
N THR A 51 -29.45 -13.09 -3.34
CA THR A 51 -28.61 -14.26 -3.05
C THR A 51 -28.65 -14.55 -1.55
N VAL A 52 -29.03 -15.77 -1.17
CA VAL A 52 -29.31 -16.18 0.22
C VAL A 52 -28.04 -16.22 1.10
N ASN A 53 -26.85 -16.27 0.51
CA ASN A 53 -25.55 -16.23 1.19
C ASN A 53 -24.63 -15.19 0.55
N SER A 54 -25.07 -13.93 0.49
CA SER A 54 -24.29 -12.87 -0.14
C SER A 54 -23.11 -12.45 0.74
N ILE A 55 -21.93 -12.35 0.12
CA ILE A 55 -20.77 -11.66 0.70
C ILE A 55 -21.05 -10.16 0.64
N ASP A 56 -20.80 -9.41 1.72
CA ASP A 56 -20.87 -7.95 1.67
C ASP A 56 -19.86 -7.42 0.63
N LEU A 57 -20.36 -6.67 -0.36
CA LEU A 57 -19.53 -6.05 -1.38
C LEU A 57 -18.46 -5.13 -0.79
N LYS A 58 -18.70 -4.51 0.37
CA LYS A 58 -17.70 -3.70 1.06
C LYS A 58 -16.51 -4.55 1.51
N ASP A 59 -16.78 -5.72 2.07
CA ASP A 59 -15.76 -6.67 2.50
C ASP A 59 -15.00 -7.24 1.30
N LEU A 60 -15.71 -7.57 0.21
CA LEU A 60 -15.10 -8.02 -1.04
C LEU A 60 -14.15 -6.97 -1.64
N ASN A 61 -14.61 -5.71 -1.70
CA ASN A 61 -13.82 -4.59 -2.19
C ASN A 61 -12.59 -4.35 -1.33
N LEU A 62 -12.74 -4.43 -0.01
CA LEU A 62 -11.63 -4.27 0.92
C LEU A 62 -10.61 -5.39 0.77
N ALA A 63 -11.06 -6.65 0.73
CA ALA A 63 -10.21 -7.82 0.55
C ALA A 63 -9.43 -7.74 -0.78
N TYR A 64 -10.08 -7.30 -1.86
CA TYR A 64 -9.41 -7.06 -3.15
C TYR A 64 -8.36 -5.96 -3.05
N LYS A 65 -8.67 -4.82 -2.41
CA LYS A 65 -7.71 -3.72 -2.21
C LYS A 65 -6.49 -4.18 -1.42
N ILE A 66 -6.70 -4.93 -0.34
CA ILE A 66 -5.62 -5.48 0.51
C ILE A 66 -4.73 -6.41 -0.30
N LEU A 67 -5.30 -7.38 -1.03
CA LEU A 67 -4.49 -8.31 -1.80
C LEU A 67 -3.86 -7.67 -3.03
N ASN A 68 -4.42 -6.61 -3.61
CA ASN A 68 -3.86 -5.95 -4.80
C ASN A 68 -2.68 -5.02 -4.46
N ASN A 69 -2.65 -4.45 -3.26
CA ASN A 69 -1.57 -3.60 -2.76
C ASN A 69 -0.46 -4.46 -2.10
N ASP A 70 0.78 -4.28 -2.54
CA ASP A 70 1.89 -5.12 -2.08
C ASP A 70 2.18 -4.93 -0.58
N TYR A 71 2.18 -3.69 -0.09
CA TYR A 71 2.42 -3.40 1.34
C TYR A 71 1.35 -4.02 2.23
N SER A 72 0.07 -3.83 1.89
CA SER A 72 -1.08 -4.40 2.60
C SER A 72 -1.00 -5.93 2.64
N ARG A 73 -0.66 -6.56 1.52
CA ARG A 73 -0.47 -8.01 1.43
C ARG A 73 0.70 -8.48 2.28
N ALA A 74 1.81 -7.75 2.30
CA ALA A 74 2.95 -8.06 3.15
C ALA A 74 2.60 -7.97 4.65
N ARG A 75 1.89 -6.91 5.07
CA ARG A 75 1.36 -6.75 6.44
C ARG A 75 0.38 -7.85 6.83
N LEU A 76 -0.40 -8.35 5.87
CA LEU A 76 -1.32 -9.46 6.10
C LEU A 76 -0.58 -10.77 6.43
N LEU A 77 0.56 -10.99 5.78
CA LEU A 77 1.41 -12.17 5.97
C LEU A 77 2.35 -12.05 7.17
N ASN A 78 2.62 -10.83 7.62
CA ASN A 78 3.51 -10.55 8.76
C ASN A 78 2.94 -9.42 9.62
N THR A 79 2.35 -9.81 10.74
CA THR A 79 1.65 -8.90 11.66
C THR A 79 2.56 -8.21 12.66
N LYS A 80 3.83 -8.65 12.78
CA LYS A 80 4.78 -8.08 13.73
C LYS A 80 5.02 -6.61 13.42
N ILE A 81 5.10 -5.80 14.47
CA ILE A 81 5.42 -4.37 14.38
C ILE A 81 6.74 -4.21 15.11
N GLU A 82 7.66 -3.49 14.49
CA GLU A 82 8.98 -3.19 15.05
C GLU A 82 9.19 -1.68 14.96
N GLU A 83 9.56 -1.09 16.10
CA GLU A 83 9.92 0.31 16.19
C GLU A 83 11.16 0.62 15.36
N GLN A 84 11.22 1.84 14.83
CA GLN A 84 12.34 2.26 14.01
C GLN A 84 13.44 2.86 14.86
N ASP A 85 14.67 2.59 14.46
CA ASP A 85 15.84 3.20 15.10
C ASP A 85 15.89 4.72 14.82
N PRO A 86 16.45 5.52 15.74
CA PRO A 86 16.53 6.97 15.56
C PRO A 86 17.27 7.41 14.29
N ASN A 87 18.28 6.67 13.84
CA ASN A 87 19.04 7.04 12.64
C ASN A 87 18.19 6.92 11.38
N PHE A 88 17.33 5.90 11.30
CA PHE A 88 16.34 5.79 10.24
C PHE A 88 15.35 6.97 10.26
N LEU A 89 14.87 7.36 11.44
CA LEU A 89 13.92 8.47 11.57
C LEU A 89 14.55 9.80 11.13
N ILE A 90 15.82 10.05 11.46
CA ILE A 90 16.58 11.20 10.97
C ILE A 90 16.65 11.17 9.44
N LEU A 91 17.01 10.03 8.84
CA LEU A 91 17.02 9.86 7.39
C LEU A 91 15.66 10.18 6.75
N VAL A 92 14.55 9.79 7.38
CA VAL A 92 13.21 10.13 6.89
C VAL A 92 12.99 11.64 6.91
N LEU A 93 13.37 12.32 7.99
CA LEU A 93 13.26 13.77 8.10
C LEU A 93 14.10 14.49 7.05
N ASP A 94 15.33 14.04 6.83
CA ASP A 94 16.22 14.59 5.79
C ASP A 94 15.62 14.45 4.39
N LEU A 95 14.98 13.30 4.11
CA LEU A 95 14.26 13.11 2.85
C LEU A 95 13.03 14.01 2.75
N GLU A 96 12.27 14.23 3.84
CA GLU A 96 11.13 15.16 3.83
C GLU A 96 11.58 16.58 3.52
N ASP A 97 12.64 17.06 4.17
CA ASP A 97 13.21 18.38 3.93
C ASP A 97 13.71 18.53 2.48
N GLN A 98 14.39 17.50 1.95
CA GLN A 98 14.78 17.49 0.54
C GLN A 98 13.58 17.65 -0.39
N ILE A 99 12.48 16.91 -0.16
CA ILE A 99 11.26 16.96 -0.98
C ILE A 99 10.62 18.35 -0.95
N GLU A 100 10.53 18.95 0.24
CA GLU A 100 9.90 20.26 0.42
C GLU A 100 10.65 21.37 -0.33
N ASN A 101 11.98 21.23 -0.41
CA ASN A 101 12.86 22.21 -1.05
C ASN A 101 13.07 22.00 -2.56
N ILE A 102 12.47 20.98 -3.17
CA ILE A 102 12.61 20.72 -4.62
C ILE A 102 12.00 21.86 -5.45
N LYS A 103 12.73 22.29 -6.49
CA LYS A 103 12.31 23.42 -7.34
C LYS A 103 12.05 23.07 -8.80
N ILE A 104 12.55 21.92 -9.27
CA ILE A 104 12.50 21.50 -10.67
C ILE A 104 12.11 20.02 -10.79
N LEU A 105 11.44 19.65 -11.89
CA LEU A 105 10.98 18.27 -12.12
C LEU A 105 12.12 17.23 -12.17
N LYS A 106 13.33 17.63 -12.54
CA LYS A 106 14.49 16.73 -12.55
C LYS A 106 14.80 16.20 -11.14
N GLU A 107 14.85 17.08 -10.16
CA GLU A 107 15.09 16.74 -8.75
C GLU A 107 13.95 15.88 -8.19
N VAL A 108 12.70 16.16 -8.56
CA VAL A 108 11.53 15.31 -8.22
C VAL A 108 11.76 13.88 -8.68
N LYS A 109 12.15 13.70 -9.95
CA LYS A 109 12.41 12.36 -10.51
C LYS A 109 13.57 11.65 -9.81
N GLU A 110 14.62 12.39 -9.45
CA GLU A 110 15.76 11.84 -8.71
C GLU A 110 15.35 11.33 -7.32
N ILE A 111 14.65 12.15 -6.52
CA ILE A 111 14.19 11.74 -5.19
C ILE A 111 13.15 10.61 -5.26
N LYS A 112 12.26 10.65 -6.26
CA LYS A 112 11.25 9.60 -6.51
C LYS A 112 11.94 8.26 -6.75
N ASN A 113 12.98 8.25 -7.58
CA ASN A 113 13.77 7.05 -7.85
C ASN A 113 14.50 6.54 -6.60
N VAL A 114 15.01 7.42 -5.73
CA VAL A 114 15.61 7.02 -4.45
C VAL A 114 14.57 6.30 -3.57
N ILE A 115 13.40 6.91 -3.38
CA ILE A 115 12.33 6.34 -2.55
C ILE A 115 11.82 5.02 -3.13
N LEU A 116 11.60 4.94 -4.44
CA LEU A 116 11.17 3.71 -5.11
C LEU A 116 12.19 2.58 -4.92
N LYS A 117 13.50 2.84 -5.03
CA LYS A 117 14.53 1.83 -4.74
C LYS A 117 14.46 1.32 -3.31
N ARG A 118 14.18 2.19 -2.33
CA ARG A 118 14.01 1.81 -0.92
C ARG A 118 12.74 0.98 -0.69
N ILE A 119 11.65 1.30 -1.39
CA ILE A 119 10.43 0.48 -1.38
C ILE A 119 10.71 -0.91 -1.95
N GLU A 120 11.44 -1.02 -3.06
CA GLU A 120 11.83 -2.31 -3.64
C GLU A 120 12.74 -3.12 -2.69
N GLU A 121 13.62 -2.45 -1.95
CA GLU A 121 14.40 -3.09 -0.87
C GLU A 121 13.49 -3.66 0.22
N CYS A 122 12.47 -2.91 0.63
CA CYS A 122 11.49 -3.37 1.62
C CYS A 122 10.66 -4.55 1.10
N LYS A 123 10.24 -4.51 -0.17
CA LYS A 123 9.51 -5.60 -0.83
C LYS A 123 10.30 -6.91 -0.83
N LYS A 124 11.60 -6.86 -1.13
CA LYS A 124 12.47 -8.05 -1.14
C LYS A 124 12.61 -8.66 0.26
N ASN A 125 12.57 -7.83 1.30
CA ASN A 125 12.77 -8.23 2.68
C ASN A 125 11.48 -8.19 3.52
N TYR A 126 10.31 -8.30 2.88
CA TYR A 126 8.99 -8.12 3.53
C TYR A 126 8.72 -9.07 4.72
N LYS A 127 9.45 -10.18 4.82
CA LYS A 127 9.34 -11.14 5.94
C LYS A 127 9.97 -10.60 7.23
N GLU A 128 10.86 -9.63 7.13
CA GLU A 128 11.51 -9.00 8.28
C GLU A 128 10.67 -7.79 8.75
N PRO A 129 10.22 -7.77 10.03
CA PRO A 129 9.32 -6.72 10.53
C PRO A 129 9.85 -5.30 10.36
N LYS A 130 11.16 -5.08 10.62
CA LYS A 130 11.83 -3.79 10.37
C LYS A 130 11.61 -3.23 8.97
N TYR A 131 11.59 -4.07 7.93
CA TYR A 131 11.41 -3.59 6.55
C TYR A 131 9.97 -3.21 6.26
N LEU A 132 9.00 -3.86 6.92
CA LEU A 132 7.59 -3.47 6.82
C LEU A 132 7.34 -2.12 7.49
N SER A 133 7.91 -1.92 8.68
CA SER A 133 7.79 -0.63 9.36
C SER A 133 8.56 0.47 8.63
N LYS A 134 9.66 0.19 7.91
CA LYS A 134 10.30 1.18 7.01
C LYS A 134 9.44 1.50 5.79
N TRP A 135 8.83 0.49 5.18
CA TRP A 135 8.05 0.63 3.94
C TRP A 135 6.95 1.68 4.08
N VAL A 136 6.20 1.71 5.18
CA VAL A 136 5.12 2.69 5.36
C VAL A 136 5.62 4.15 5.36
N TYR A 137 6.82 4.41 5.89
CA TYR A 137 7.42 5.75 5.80
C TYR A 137 7.75 6.08 4.35
N TYR A 138 8.33 5.14 3.60
CA TYR A 138 8.63 5.36 2.20
C TYR A 138 7.38 5.55 1.32
N GLU A 139 6.26 4.86 1.59
CA GLU A 139 4.99 5.13 0.88
C GLU A 139 4.47 6.54 1.18
N ARG A 140 4.60 7.01 2.44
CA ARG A 140 4.26 8.40 2.80
C ARG A 140 5.12 9.42 2.07
N LEU A 141 6.43 9.18 2.01
CA LEU A 141 7.37 10.03 1.28
C LEU A 141 7.04 10.04 -0.21
N LEU A 142 6.79 8.88 -0.82
CA LEU A 142 6.42 8.78 -2.23
C LEU A 142 5.19 9.64 -2.55
N LYS A 143 4.16 9.60 -1.70
CA LYS A 143 2.99 10.47 -1.83
C LYS A 143 3.36 11.95 -1.77
N LYS A 144 4.20 12.37 -0.82
CA LYS A 144 4.70 13.75 -0.74
C LYS A 144 5.44 14.15 -2.02
N VAL A 145 6.23 13.25 -2.62
CA VAL A 145 6.91 13.50 -3.89
C VAL A 145 5.93 13.65 -5.05
N ASP A 146 4.92 12.79 -5.14
CA ASP A 146 3.88 12.88 -6.17
C ASP A 146 3.11 14.20 -6.06
N ASP A 147 2.76 14.62 -4.83
CA ASP A 147 2.10 15.91 -4.58
C ASP A 147 3.01 17.09 -5.01
N LYS A 148 4.32 16.99 -4.76
CA LYS A 148 5.31 18.00 -5.17
C LYS A 148 5.54 18.05 -6.68
N GLU A 149 5.50 16.89 -7.34
CA GLU A 149 5.56 16.78 -8.81
C GLU A 149 4.44 17.62 -9.43
N ILE A 150 3.21 17.41 -8.98
CA ILE A 150 2.02 18.14 -9.44
C ILE A 150 2.16 19.65 -9.17
N GLU A 151 2.64 20.06 -8.00
CA GLU A 151 2.87 21.47 -7.65
C GLU A 151 3.81 22.17 -8.66
N ILE A 152 4.92 21.51 -9.01
CA ILE A 152 5.92 22.06 -9.92
C ILE A 152 5.40 22.08 -11.36
N GLU A 153 4.73 21.02 -11.82
CA GLU A 153 4.11 20.98 -13.15
C GLU A 153 3.11 22.13 -13.35
N ILE A 154 2.28 22.42 -12.34
CA ILE A 154 1.34 23.54 -12.37
C ILE A 154 2.09 24.88 -12.43
N ARG A 155 3.22 25.02 -11.74
CA ARG A 155 4.04 26.25 -11.76
C ARG A 155 4.67 26.48 -13.14
N GLU A 156 5.21 25.43 -13.74
CA GLU A 156 5.87 25.50 -15.05
C GLU A 156 4.86 25.68 -16.20
N GLY A 157 3.67 25.08 -16.12
CA GLY A 157 2.62 25.21 -17.13
C GLY A 157 1.83 26.54 -17.10
N ARG A 158 2.11 27.42 -16.13
CA ARG A 158 1.53 28.78 -16.02
C ARG A 158 2.54 29.88 -16.37
N GLY A 159 3.76 29.51 -16.76
CA GLY A 159 4.86 30.41 -17.11
C GLY A 159 4.93 30.78 -18.59
#